data_AF-A0A433TI68-F1
#
_entry.id   AF-A0A433TI68-F1
#
_cell.length_a   1.000
_cell.length_b   1.000
_cell.length_c   1.000
_cell.angle_alpha   90.00
_cell.angle_beta   90.00
_cell.angle_gamma   90.00
#
_symmetry.space_group_name_H-M   'P 1'
#
loop_
_entity.id
_entity.type
_entity.pdbx_description
1 polymer ?
#
loop_
_entity_poly.entity_id
_entity_poly.type
_entity_poly.pdbx_seq_one_letter_code
_entity_poly.pdbx_strand_id
1 'polypeptide(L)'
;MSTVAFLTVFVVLLALVWRFNFSFFNSGPVFVTKFNATYDYIIVGGGTAGCVLAARLSENDDVTVLLLEAGGSDWENPNIDIPGLAPTNMKTEVDWNFVSERQKGLFKGLADERSTWPRGRVLGGSSSINAMAAVRGSRHDYDRWARYTGDRTWDYAHVLNYFKKMEDMRIPELRESKFHGKDGPVRIEHQSSSPLSHKMVEAGRSLGYPVSDDYNSGFIKGELSTQNTHSN
;
A
#
# COMPACT_ATOMS: atom_id res chain seq x y z
N MET A 1 -18.62 34.86 30.72
CA MET A 1 -18.10 33.56 30.21
C MET A 1 -16.67 33.43 30.69
N SER A 2 -16.29 32.29 31.28
CA SER A 2 -14.90 32.04 31.68
C SER A 2 -14.01 31.97 30.43
N THR A 3 -12.75 32.38 30.54
CA THR A 3 -11.75 32.30 29.45
C THR A 3 -11.69 30.91 28.82
N VAL A 4 -11.92 29.87 29.63
CA VAL A 4 -12.02 28.47 29.19
C VAL A 4 -13.20 28.25 28.24
N ALA A 5 -14.39 28.78 28.55
CA ALA A 5 -15.56 28.64 27.68
C ALA A 5 -15.37 29.34 26.32
N PHE A 6 -14.69 30.49 26.30
CA PHE A 6 -14.36 31.19 25.06
C PHE A 6 -13.35 30.40 24.21
N LEU A 7 -12.31 29.85 24.84
CA LEU A 7 -11.31 29.02 24.14
C LEU A 7 -11.95 27.77 23.54
N THR A 8 -12.83 27.08 24.29
CA THR A 8 -13.51 25.87 23.80
C THR A 8 -14.39 26.17 22.60
N VAL A 9 -15.19 27.25 22.65
CA VAL A 9 -16.04 27.66 21.53
C VAL A 9 -15.21 28.06 20.32
N PHE A 10 -14.10 28.76 20.51
CA PHE A 10 -13.20 29.16 19.44
C PHE A 10 -12.51 27.97 18.75
N VAL A 11 -12.04 26.97 19.52
CA VAL A 11 -11.46 25.74 18.98
C VAL A 11 -12.49 24.91 18.21
N VAL A 12 -13.72 24.81 18.74
CA VAL A 12 -14.82 24.11 18.04
C VAL A 12 -15.18 24.83 16.73
N LEU A 13 -15.27 26.16 16.74
CA LEU A 13 -15.54 26.94 15.53
C LEU A 13 -14.41 26.81 14.49
N LEU A 14 -13.14 26.84 14.92
CA LEU A 14 -12.01 26.59 14.03
C LEU A 14 -12.04 25.18 13.45
N ALA A 15 -12.36 24.17 14.26
CA ALA A 15 -12.50 22.79 13.78
C ALA A 15 -13.67 22.64 12.80
N LEU A 16 -14.79 23.34 13.01
CA LEU A 16 -15.93 23.36 12.11
C LEU A 16 -15.62 24.09 10.80
N VAL A 17 -14.96 25.25 10.87
CA VAL A 17 -14.52 26.00 9.68
C VAL A 17 -13.47 25.21 8.91
N TRP A 18 -12.52 24.58 9.59
CA TRP A 18 -11.53 23.70 8.95
C TRP A 18 -12.20 22.49 8.31
N ARG A 19 -13.11 21.80 9.00
CA ARG A 19 -13.87 20.68 8.44
C ARG A 19 -14.71 21.10 7.23
N PHE A 20 -15.39 22.24 7.31
CA PHE A 20 -16.22 22.74 6.21
C PHE A 20 -15.40 23.16 4.98
N ASN A 21 -14.25 23.81 5.18
CA ASN A 21 -13.35 24.15 4.08
C ASN A 21 -12.63 22.90 3.53
N PHE A 22 -12.19 21.99 4.39
CA PHE A 22 -11.52 20.74 4.00
C PHE A 22 -12.41 19.85 3.15
N SER A 23 -13.67 19.65 3.57
CA SER A 23 -14.67 18.89 2.79
C SER A 23 -15.03 19.56 1.45
N PHE A 24 -14.79 20.86 1.29
CA PHE A 24 -15.06 21.57 0.02
C PHE A 24 -13.92 21.41 -0.99
N PHE A 25 -12.67 21.27 -0.54
CA PHE A 25 -11.51 21.06 -1.42
C PHE A 25 -11.16 19.59 -1.66
N ASN A 26 -11.64 18.68 -0.81
CA ASN A 26 -11.37 17.25 -0.91
C ASN A 26 -12.69 16.51 -1.12
N SER A 27 -13.20 16.56 -2.35
CA SER A 27 -14.32 15.69 -2.74
C SER A 27 -13.76 14.28 -2.87
N GLY A 28 -14.38 13.30 -2.18
CA GLY A 28 -14.09 11.89 -2.42
C GLY A 28 -14.28 11.49 -3.90
N PRO A 29 -13.96 10.25 -4.28
CA PRO A 29 -13.97 9.85 -5.67
C PRO A 29 -15.35 10.09 -6.31
N VAL A 30 -15.32 10.77 -7.47
CA VAL A 30 -16.52 11.03 -8.27
C VAL A 30 -16.78 9.81 -9.13
N PHE A 31 -17.78 9.02 -8.76
CA PHE A 31 -18.22 7.88 -9.56
C PHE A 31 -19.04 8.35 -10.76
N VAL A 32 -18.63 7.92 -11.95
CA VAL A 32 -19.34 8.19 -13.19
C VAL A 32 -20.68 7.44 -13.20
N THR A 33 -21.78 8.16 -13.35
CA THR A 33 -23.14 7.58 -13.43
C THR A 33 -23.68 7.45 -14.86
N LYS A 34 -22.98 8.05 -15.82
CA LYS A 34 -23.28 7.98 -17.26
C LYS A 34 -22.02 7.58 -18.01
N PHE A 35 -22.03 6.38 -18.60
CA PHE A 35 -20.91 5.88 -19.36
C PHE A 35 -20.91 6.42 -20.78
N ASN A 36 -19.73 6.71 -21.32
CA ASN A 36 -19.54 6.85 -22.77
C ASN A 36 -19.82 5.50 -23.45
N ALA A 37 -20.22 5.55 -24.73
CA ALA A 37 -20.44 4.33 -25.52
C ALA A 37 -19.16 3.52 -25.74
N THR A 38 -18.00 4.18 -25.69
CA THR A 38 -16.67 3.62 -25.95
C THR A 38 -15.61 4.28 -25.07
N TYR A 39 -14.55 3.53 -24.77
CA TYR A 39 -13.33 4.00 -24.10
C TYR A 39 -12.11 3.37 -24.79
N ASP A 40 -10.96 4.03 -24.72
CA ASP A 40 -9.70 3.46 -25.23
C ASP A 40 -9.20 2.33 -24.32
N TYR A 41 -9.37 2.48 -23.00
CA TYR A 41 -9.03 1.47 -22.02
C TYR A 41 -10.17 1.25 -21.03
N ILE A 42 -10.49 -0.03 -20.79
CA ILE A 42 -11.35 -0.46 -19.69
C ILE A 42 -10.50 -1.31 -18.75
N ILE A 43 -10.33 -0.83 -17.52
CA ILE A 43 -9.57 -1.51 -16.47
C ILE A 43 -10.57 -2.18 -15.54
N VAL A 44 -10.45 -3.50 -15.41
CA VAL A 44 -11.32 -4.30 -14.54
C VAL A 44 -10.59 -4.56 -13.21
N GLY A 45 -11.06 -3.90 -12.16
CA GLY A 45 -10.51 -3.91 -10.81
C GLY A 45 -9.72 -2.64 -10.50
N GLY A 46 -10.24 -1.82 -9.57
CA GLY A 46 -9.58 -0.65 -8.98
C GLY A 46 -8.67 -1.01 -7.81
N GLY A 47 -7.96 -2.13 -7.92
CA GLY A 47 -6.92 -2.52 -6.96
C GLY A 47 -5.58 -1.83 -7.20
N THR A 48 -4.55 -2.21 -6.46
CA THR A 48 -3.20 -1.61 -6.52
C THR A 48 -2.67 -1.40 -7.95
N ALA A 49 -2.72 -2.43 -8.81
CA ALA A 49 -2.26 -2.30 -10.19
C ALA A 49 -3.25 -1.51 -11.06
N GLY A 50 -4.56 -1.68 -10.85
CA GLY A 50 -5.60 -0.99 -11.61
C GLY A 50 -5.58 0.52 -11.40
N CYS A 51 -5.41 0.98 -10.16
CA CYS A 51 -5.24 2.41 -9.85
C CYS A 51 -3.98 2.99 -10.50
N VAL A 52 -2.87 2.25 -10.51
CA VAL A 52 -1.63 2.69 -11.19
C VAL A 52 -1.85 2.79 -12.70
N LEU A 53 -2.47 1.78 -13.32
CA LEU A 53 -2.77 1.80 -14.74
C LEU A 53 -3.71 2.96 -15.10
N ALA A 54 -4.78 3.15 -14.33
CA ALA A 54 -5.74 4.22 -14.55
C ALA A 54 -5.04 5.58 -14.50
N ALA A 55 -4.28 5.83 -13.43
CA ALA A 55 -3.55 7.08 -13.26
C ALA A 55 -2.54 7.34 -14.39
N ARG A 56 -1.77 6.34 -14.82
CA ARG A 56 -0.75 6.50 -15.87
C ARG A 56 -1.33 6.64 -17.27
N LEU A 57 -2.40 5.91 -17.59
CA LEU A 57 -3.04 6.00 -18.90
C LEU A 57 -3.78 7.33 -19.06
N SER A 58 -4.40 7.84 -17.98
CA SER A 58 -5.07 9.14 -17.97
C SER A 58 -4.14 10.35 -17.91
N GLU A 59 -2.81 10.16 -17.84
CA GLU A 59 -1.85 11.27 -18.02
C GLU A 59 -1.85 11.80 -19.46
N ASN A 60 -2.39 11.03 -20.42
CA ASN A 60 -2.60 11.49 -21.80
C ASN A 60 -4.05 11.95 -21.98
N ASP A 61 -4.26 13.25 -22.18
CA ASP A 61 -5.58 13.85 -22.38
C ASP A 61 -6.32 13.34 -23.63
N ASP A 62 -5.60 12.73 -24.59
CA ASP A 62 -6.20 12.13 -25.79
C ASP A 62 -6.76 10.72 -25.54
N VAL A 63 -6.61 10.17 -24.34
CA VAL A 63 -6.99 8.80 -23.98
C VAL A 63 -8.14 8.79 -22.98
N THR A 64 -9.17 8.01 -23.27
CA THR A 64 -10.32 7.78 -22.38
C THR A 64 -10.17 6.47 -21.60
N VAL A 65 -10.28 6.56 -20.27
CA VAL A 65 -10.11 5.41 -19.37
C VAL A 65 -11.38 5.21 -18.53
N LEU A 66 -11.89 3.97 -18.51
CA LEU A 66 -12.92 3.53 -17.57
C LEU A 66 -12.31 2.55 -16.56
N LEU A 67 -12.32 2.91 -15.28
CA LEU A 67 -11.95 2.02 -14.18
C LEU A 67 -13.20 1.43 -13.53
N LEU A 68 -13.30 0.10 -13.49
CA LEU A 68 -14.40 -0.61 -12.84
C LEU A 68 -13.92 -1.24 -11.55
N GLU A 69 -14.50 -0.88 -10.41
CA GLU A 69 -14.23 -1.50 -9.11
C GLU A 69 -15.51 -2.09 -8.53
N ALA A 70 -15.40 -3.30 -7.96
CA ALA A 70 -16.53 -4.01 -7.38
C ALA A 70 -16.90 -3.49 -5.98
N GLY A 71 -15.91 -2.97 -5.26
CA GLY A 71 -16.04 -2.39 -3.94
C GLY A 71 -16.48 -0.94 -3.90
N GLY A 72 -16.57 -0.42 -2.69
CA GLY A 72 -16.79 1.01 -2.43
C GLY A 72 -15.51 1.82 -2.53
N SER A 73 -15.56 3.05 -2.02
CA SER A 73 -14.40 3.92 -1.86
C SER A 73 -13.69 3.65 -0.52
N ASP A 74 -12.38 3.84 -0.48
CA ASP A 74 -11.60 3.92 0.76
C ASP A 74 -11.65 5.31 1.43
N TRP A 75 -12.04 6.34 0.68
CA TRP A 75 -12.27 7.71 1.17
C TRP A 75 -12.97 7.79 2.53
N GLU A 76 -12.32 8.46 3.49
CA GLU A 76 -12.83 8.70 4.86
C GLU A 76 -13.21 7.41 5.61
N ASN A 77 -12.54 6.28 5.34
CA ASN A 77 -12.71 5.05 6.09
C ASN A 77 -11.60 4.91 7.15
N PRO A 78 -11.89 5.13 8.45
CA PRO A 78 -10.85 5.10 9.49
C PRO A 78 -10.19 3.74 9.66
N ASN A 79 -10.87 2.64 9.33
CA ASN A 79 -10.27 1.30 9.41
C ASN A 79 -9.20 1.07 8.34
N ILE A 80 -9.22 1.86 7.27
CA ILE A 80 -8.22 1.85 6.19
C ILE A 80 -7.15 2.91 6.45
N ASP A 81 -7.57 4.14 6.76
CA ASP A 81 -6.67 5.29 6.90
C ASP A 81 -5.73 5.17 8.11
N ILE A 82 -6.15 4.46 9.17
CA ILE A 82 -5.36 4.25 10.38
C ILE A 82 -4.66 2.88 10.29
N PRO A 83 -3.33 2.83 10.09
CA PRO A 83 -2.60 1.57 9.86
C PRO A 83 -2.81 0.50 10.95
N GLY A 84 -2.92 0.93 12.21
CA GLY A 84 -3.12 0.05 13.35
C GLY A 84 -4.47 -0.68 13.36
N LEU A 85 -5.43 -0.22 12.55
CA LEU A 85 -6.75 -0.84 12.40
C LEU A 85 -6.82 -1.81 11.23
N ALA A 86 -5.78 -1.98 10.41
CA ALA A 86 -5.81 -2.88 9.26
C ALA A 86 -6.39 -4.29 9.53
N PRO A 87 -6.13 -4.95 10.70
CA PRO A 87 -6.74 -6.25 11.01
C PRO A 87 -8.28 -6.23 11.14
N THR A 88 -8.89 -5.08 11.43
CA THR A 88 -10.36 -4.96 11.58
C THR A 88 -11.10 -4.98 10.24
N ASN A 89 -10.39 -4.81 9.12
CA ASN A 89 -10.96 -4.88 7.77
C ASN A 89 -11.29 -6.32 7.32
N MET A 90 -10.78 -7.34 8.00
CA MET A 90 -11.07 -8.73 7.61
C MET A 90 -12.53 -9.08 7.91
N LYS A 91 -13.17 -9.79 6.97
CA LYS A 91 -14.59 -10.20 7.07
C LYS A 91 -15.60 -9.03 7.14
N THR A 92 -15.23 -7.84 6.65
CA THR A 92 -16.12 -6.70 6.50
C THR A 92 -16.50 -6.50 5.03
N GLU A 93 -17.23 -5.42 4.72
CA GLU A 93 -17.64 -5.06 3.36
C GLU A 93 -16.48 -4.70 2.42
N VAL A 94 -15.30 -4.35 2.95
CA VAL A 94 -14.10 -4.04 2.17
C VAL A 94 -13.21 -5.26 1.94
N ASP A 95 -13.62 -6.45 2.41
CA ASP A 95 -12.94 -7.71 2.18
C ASP A 95 -13.81 -8.65 1.34
N TRP A 96 -13.24 -9.23 0.30
CA TRP A 96 -13.86 -10.33 -0.45
C TRP A 96 -14.12 -11.56 0.43
N ASN A 97 -13.38 -11.70 1.54
CA ASN A 97 -13.54 -12.74 2.55
C ASN A 97 -13.50 -14.15 1.94
N PHE A 98 -12.52 -14.38 1.06
CA PHE A 98 -12.29 -15.71 0.51
C PHE A 98 -11.88 -16.67 1.61
N VAL A 99 -12.35 -17.91 1.50
CA VAL A 99 -11.90 -19.03 2.33
C VAL A 99 -11.36 -20.11 1.42
N SER A 100 -10.26 -20.73 1.82
CA SER A 100 -9.70 -21.85 1.09
C SER A 100 -10.67 -23.03 1.10
N GLU A 101 -10.55 -23.92 0.12
CA GLU A 101 -11.12 -25.26 0.26
C GLU A 101 -10.41 -26.04 1.37
N ARG A 102 -11.04 -27.12 1.86
CA ARG A 102 -10.38 -28.03 2.81
C ARG A 102 -9.22 -28.72 2.10
N GLN A 103 -8.05 -28.71 2.72
CA GLN A 103 -6.85 -29.35 2.18
C GLN A 103 -6.35 -30.44 3.13
N LYS A 104 -6.13 -31.64 2.59
CA LYS A 104 -5.68 -32.80 3.38
C LYS A 104 -4.36 -32.49 4.08
N GLY A 105 -4.36 -32.56 5.41
CA GLY A 105 -3.17 -32.36 6.24
C GLY A 105 -2.83 -30.90 6.57
N LEU A 106 -3.60 -29.93 6.09
CA LEU A 106 -3.39 -28.50 6.37
C LEU A 106 -4.49 -27.95 7.28
N PHE A 107 -4.20 -26.81 7.93
CA PHE A 107 -5.15 -26.00 8.68
C PHE A 107 -5.93 -26.73 9.80
N LYS A 108 -5.40 -27.83 10.33
CA LYS A 108 -6.07 -28.66 11.36
C LYS A 108 -6.39 -27.93 12.66
N GLY A 109 -5.73 -26.81 12.94
CA GLY A 109 -6.01 -25.93 14.08
C GLY A 109 -6.94 -24.76 13.77
N LEU A 110 -7.46 -24.63 12.55
CA LEU A 110 -8.36 -23.55 12.12
C LEU A 110 -9.81 -24.03 12.07
N ALA A 111 -10.75 -23.09 12.22
CA ALA A 111 -12.18 -23.36 12.03
C ALA A 111 -12.43 -23.97 10.64
N ASP A 112 -13.25 -25.01 10.62
CA ASP A 112 -13.56 -25.79 9.41
C ASP A 112 -12.35 -26.34 8.64
N GLU A 113 -11.17 -26.43 9.28
CA GLU A 113 -9.93 -26.82 8.62
C GLU A 113 -9.64 -26.03 7.33
N ARG A 114 -9.98 -24.74 7.34
CA ARG A 114 -9.86 -23.82 6.20
C ARG A 114 -9.14 -22.54 6.62
N SER A 115 -8.50 -21.90 5.65
CA SER A 115 -7.75 -20.66 5.84
C SER A 115 -8.50 -19.47 5.24
N THR A 116 -8.62 -18.37 6.00
CA THR A 116 -9.16 -17.10 5.51
C THR A 116 -8.12 -16.36 4.68
N TRP A 117 -8.50 -15.92 3.47
CA TRP A 117 -7.64 -15.26 2.50
C TRP A 117 -8.20 -13.86 2.19
N PRO A 118 -7.95 -12.87 3.06
CA PRO A 118 -8.53 -11.54 2.91
C PRO A 118 -7.99 -10.87 1.64
N ARG A 119 -8.87 -10.35 0.79
CA ARG A 119 -8.54 -9.59 -0.44
C ARG A 119 -9.40 -8.34 -0.48
N GLY A 120 -8.79 -7.17 -0.70
CA GLY A 120 -9.52 -5.91 -0.69
C GLY A 120 -10.58 -5.83 -1.79
N ARG A 121 -11.79 -5.43 -1.40
CA ARG A 121 -12.96 -5.13 -2.25
C ARG A 121 -13.37 -3.68 -1.99
N VAL A 122 -12.52 -2.77 -2.42
CA VAL A 122 -12.59 -1.32 -2.22
C VAL A 122 -11.65 -0.68 -3.25
N LEU A 123 -11.83 0.59 -3.60
CA LEU A 123 -10.84 1.33 -4.39
C LEU A 123 -9.48 1.30 -3.67
N GLY A 124 -8.40 1.09 -4.44
CA GLY A 124 -7.07 0.71 -3.93
C GLY A 124 -6.92 -0.80 -3.69
N GLY A 125 -8.02 -1.53 -3.49
CA GLY A 125 -8.06 -2.98 -3.35
C GLY A 125 -7.25 -3.47 -2.17
N SER A 126 -6.37 -4.46 -2.41
CA SER A 126 -5.60 -5.05 -1.31
C SER A 126 -4.56 -4.10 -0.71
N SER A 127 -4.15 -3.02 -1.39
CA SER A 127 -3.27 -2.02 -0.74
C SER A 127 -3.99 -1.20 0.33
N SER A 128 -5.32 -1.06 0.23
CA SER A 128 -6.12 -0.35 1.24
C SER A 128 -6.38 -1.19 2.51
N ILE A 129 -6.06 -2.48 2.49
CA ILE A 129 -6.22 -3.37 3.67
C ILE A 129 -4.93 -4.12 4.04
N ASN A 130 -3.77 -3.67 3.54
CA ASN A 130 -2.50 -4.36 3.76
C ASN A 130 -1.85 -3.97 5.11
N ALA A 131 -0.68 -4.54 5.38
CA ALA A 131 0.17 -4.20 6.54
C ALA A 131 1.27 -3.17 6.20
N MET A 132 1.17 -2.50 5.05
CA MET A 132 2.02 -1.40 4.58
C MET A 132 3.52 -1.69 4.44
N ALA A 133 3.96 -2.95 4.57
CA ALA A 133 5.36 -3.31 4.39
C ALA A 133 5.79 -3.11 2.92
N ALA A 134 6.83 -2.30 2.71
CA ALA A 134 7.43 -2.07 1.41
C ALA A 134 8.60 -3.05 1.21
N VAL A 135 8.36 -4.13 0.48
CA VAL A 135 9.36 -5.17 0.18
C VAL A 135 9.30 -5.49 -1.30
N ARG A 136 10.43 -5.33 -2.01
CA ARG A 136 10.49 -5.57 -3.47
C ARG A 136 10.62 -7.06 -3.77
N GLY A 137 11.69 -7.69 -3.29
CA GLY A 137 12.13 -9.02 -3.69
C GLY A 137 13.65 -9.05 -3.86
N SER A 138 14.23 -10.23 -4.07
CA SER A 138 15.64 -10.32 -4.45
C SER A 138 15.79 -10.15 -5.97
N ARG A 139 16.94 -9.66 -6.43
CA ARG A 139 17.29 -9.67 -7.86
C ARG A 139 17.06 -11.03 -8.54
N HIS A 140 17.28 -12.12 -7.81
CA HIS A 140 17.13 -13.48 -8.33
C HIS A 140 15.68 -13.83 -8.70
N ASP A 141 14.69 -13.16 -8.11
CA ASP A 141 13.28 -13.38 -8.40
C ASP A 141 12.94 -12.84 -9.80
N TYR A 142 13.40 -11.63 -10.11
CA TYR A 142 13.17 -10.97 -11.40
C TYR A 142 14.04 -11.56 -12.51
N ASP A 143 15.33 -11.82 -12.24
CA ASP A 143 16.21 -12.50 -13.20
C ASP A 143 15.69 -13.92 -13.53
N ARG A 144 14.95 -14.54 -12.60
CA ARG A 144 14.24 -15.79 -12.86
C ARG A 144 13.00 -15.56 -13.73
N TRP A 145 12.22 -14.50 -13.53
CA TRP A 145 11.11 -14.15 -14.42
C TRP A 145 11.58 -13.95 -15.86
N ALA A 146 12.61 -13.14 -16.07
CA ALA A 146 13.17 -12.91 -17.40
C ALA A 146 13.62 -14.22 -18.10
N ARG A 147 14.16 -15.17 -17.34
CA ARG A 147 14.51 -16.49 -17.88
C ARG A 147 13.30 -17.33 -18.24
N TYR A 148 12.24 -17.31 -17.42
CA TYR A 148 11.03 -18.08 -17.69
C TYR A 148 10.21 -17.51 -18.84
N THR A 149 10.14 -16.18 -18.95
CA THR A 149 9.39 -15.51 -20.02
C THR A 149 10.19 -15.39 -21.32
N GLY A 150 11.53 -15.47 -21.26
CA GLY A 150 12.41 -15.15 -22.38
C GLY A 150 12.52 -13.66 -22.66
N ASP A 151 11.96 -12.82 -21.78
CA ASP A 151 11.90 -11.36 -21.95
C ASP A 151 12.76 -10.66 -20.89
N ARG A 152 13.84 -10.02 -21.36
CA ARG A 152 14.81 -9.33 -20.52
C ARG A 152 14.25 -8.09 -19.82
N THR A 153 13.12 -7.53 -20.28
CA THR A 153 12.50 -6.37 -19.63
C THR A 153 12.00 -6.69 -18.21
N TRP A 154 11.91 -7.98 -17.86
CA TRP A 154 11.58 -8.46 -16.52
C TRP A 154 12.80 -8.74 -15.64
N ASP A 155 14.04 -8.53 -16.10
CA ASP A 155 15.23 -8.73 -15.27
C ASP A 155 15.34 -7.64 -14.19
N TYR A 156 16.15 -7.88 -13.15
CA TYR A 156 16.24 -6.95 -12.02
C TYR A 156 16.67 -5.54 -12.45
N ALA A 157 17.56 -5.43 -13.44
CA ALA A 157 18.08 -4.14 -13.88
C ALA A 157 16.98 -3.28 -14.53
N HIS A 158 16.05 -3.89 -15.26
CA HIS A 158 14.93 -3.19 -15.88
C HIS A 158 13.86 -2.82 -14.85
N VAL A 159 13.40 -3.77 -14.04
CA VAL A 159 12.34 -3.50 -13.05
C VAL A 159 12.78 -2.52 -11.96
N LEU A 160 14.08 -2.45 -11.64
CA LEU A 160 14.62 -1.47 -10.70
C LEU A 160 14.30 -0.03 -11.12
N ASN A 161 14.29 0.27 -12.42
CA ASN A 161 13.92 1.61 -12.90
C ASN A 161 12.46 1.94 -12.58
N TYR A 162 11.56 0.95 -12.62
CA TYR A 162 10.15 1.12 -12.26
C TYR A 162 9.93 1.21 -10.76
N PHE A 163 10.68 0.45 -9.95
CA PHE A 163 10.67 0.65 -8.49
C PHE A 163 11.09 2.07 -8.12
N LYS A 164 12.16 2.58 -8.74
CA LYS A 164 12.60 3.97 -8.53
C LYS A 164 11.58 4.99 -9.04
N LYS A 165 10.88 4.73 -10.15
CA LYS A 165 9.83 5.62 -10.66
C LYS A 165 8.61 5.69 -9.74
N MET A 166 8.32 4.62 -9.02
CA MET A 166 7.20 4.53 -8.09
C MET A 166 7.48 5.21 -6.75
N GLU A 167 8.72 5.12 -6.26
CA GLU A 167 9.07 5.49 -4.89
C GLU A 167 9.43 6.96 -4.70
N ASP A 168 9.03 7.45 -3.53
CA ASP A 168 9.56 8.63 -2.88
C ASP A 168 10.15 8.23 -1.52
N MET A 169 11.46 7.94 -1.53
CA MET A 169 12.20 7.50 -0.35
C MET A 169 12.42 8.64 0.65
N ARG A 170 11.92 8.51 1.87
CA ARG A 170 12.06 9.51 2.94
C ARG A 170 13.05 9.14 4.04
N ILE A 171 13.59 7.93 4.02
CA ILE A 171 14.62 7.47 4.96
C ILE A 171 15.95 8.16 4.61
N PRO A 172 16.48 9.09 5.44
CA PRO A 172 17.63 9.93 5.07
C PRO A 172 18.84 9.15 4.59
N GLU A 173 19.15 8.03 5.25
CA GLU A 173 20.30 7.17 4.96
C GLU A 173 20.19 6.48 3.60
N LEU A 174 18.98 6.29 3.08
CA LEU A 174 18.71 5.59 1.83
C LEU A 174 18.43 6.54 0.65
N ARG A 175 18.27 7.84 0.90
CA ARG A 175 17.87 8.83 -0.13
C ARG A 175 18.89 8.99 -1.26
N GLU A 176 20.17 8.85 -0.97
CA GLU A 176 21.25 8.93 -1.96
C GLU A 176 21.66 7.55 -2.49
N SER A 177 20.93 6.48 -2.10
CA SER A 177 21.15 5.13 -2.61
C SER A 177 20.80 5.06 -4.10
N LYS A 178 21.66 4.39 -4.87
CA LYS A 178 21.39 4.12 -6.30
C LYS A 178 20.12 3.26 -6.53
N PHE A 179 19.64 2.58 -5.49
CA PHE A 179 18.52 1.65 -5.55
C PHE A 179 17.15 2.31 -5.32
N HIS A 180 17.08 3.57 -4.88
CA HIS A 180 15.82 4.21 -4.53
C HIS A 180 15.49 5.42 -5.41
N GLY A 181 14.18 5.69 -5.54
CA GLY A 181 13.64 6.91 -6.12
C GLY A 181 13.22 7.90 -5.03
N LYS A 182 13.08 9.17 -5.39
CA LYS A 182 12.73 10.25 -4.44
C LYS A 182 11.64 11.20 -4.94
N ASP A 183 11.05 10.87 -6.08
CA ASP A 183 10.14 11.74 -6.84
C ASP A 183 8.86 11.01 -7.26
N GLY A 184 8.71 9.74 -6.86
CA GLY A 184 7.54 8.92 -7.19
C GLY A 184 6.33 9.21 -6.29
N PRO A 185 5.14 8.69 -6.65
CA PRO A 185 3.92 8.95 -5.90
C PRO A 185 3.81 8.17 -4.58
N VAL A 186 4.60 7.13 -4.36
CA VAL A 186 4.50 6.27 -3.18
C VAL A 186 5.61 6.59 -2.19
N ARG A 187 5.23 7.25 -1.08
CA ARG A 187 6.15 7.61 0.00
C ARG A 187 6.58 6.36 0.79
N ILE A 188 7.90 6.20 0.96
CA ILE A 188 8.51 5.11 1.73
C ILE A 188 9.26 5.68 2.93
N GLU A 189 8.96 5.20 4.14
CA GLU A 189 9.60 5.65 5.37
C GLU A 189 9.69 4.56 6.44
N HIS A 190 10.35 4.87 7.55
CA HIS A 190 10.33 4.01 8.73
C HIS A 190 9.07 4.23 9.55
N GLN A 191 8.45 3.14 9.99
CA GLN A 191 7.45 3.19 11.04
C GLN A 191 8.12 3.21 12.42
N SER A 192 7.50 3.90 13.39
CA SER A 192 7.91 3.83 14.80
C SER A 192 7.94 2.38 15.29
N SER A 193 9.12 1.87 15.61
CA SER A 193 9.32 0.52 16.12
C SER A 193 9.22 0.45 17.63
N SER A 194 8.75 -0.69 18.14
CA SER A 194 8.76 -0.97 19.57
C SER A 194 10.18 -1.30 20.05
N PRO A 195 10.52 -1.10 21.34
CA PRO A 195 11.78 -1.57 21.92
C PRO A 195 12.01 -3.08 21.74
N LEU A 196 10.94 -3.88 21.66
CA LEU A 196 11.02 -5.32 21.41
C LEU A 196 11.59 -5.62 20.02
N SER A 197 11.21 -4.84 19.01
CA SER A 197 11.72 -5.00 17.63
C SER A 197 13.24 -4.86 17.58
N HIS A 198 13.81 -3.89 18.31
CA HIS A 198 15.27 -3.73 18.39
C HIS A 198 15.96 -4.90 19.10
N LYS A 199 15.36 -5.43 20.17
CA LYS A 199 15.88 -6.62 20.85
C LYS A 199 15.85 -7.86 19.95
N MET A 200 14.85 -7.97 19.08
CA MET A 200 14.79 -9.05 18.10
C MET A 200 15.97 -8.97 17.12
N VAL A 201 16.24 -7.77 16.59
CA VAL A 201 17.40 -7.51 15.70
C VAL A 201 18.73 -7.81 16.39
N GLU A 202 18.85 -7.45 17.68
CA GLU A 202 20.05 -7.76 18.46
C GLU A 202 20.22 -9.27 18.69
N ALA A 203 19.11 -9.98 18.94
CA ALA A 203 19.13 -11.42 19.15
C ALA A 203 19.58 -12.15 17.88
N GLY A 204 19.08 -11.81 16.69
CA GLY A 204 19.54 -12.44 15.46
C GLY A 204 20.99 -12.08 15.14
N ARG A 205 21.42 -10.83 15.40
CA ARG A 205 22.84 -10.47 15.32
C ARG A 205 23.72 -11.34 16.22
N SER A 206 23.27 -11.66 17.45
CA SER A 206 24.02 -12.53 18.37
C SER A 206 24.14 -13.98 17.89
N LEU A 207 23.21 -14.43 17.04
CA LEU A 207 23.24 -15.72 16.37
C LEU A 207 24.06 -15.71 15.06
N GLY A 208 24.67 -14.58 14.70
CA GLY A 208 25.48 -14.44 13.50
C GLY A 208 24.69 -14.09 12.23
N TYR A 209 23.40 -13.73 12.33
CA TYR A 209 22.68 -13.20 11.19
C TYR A 209 23.20 -11.78 10.86
N PRO A 210 23.46 -11.49 9.58
CA PRO A 210 23.87 -10.14 9.19
C PRO A 210 22.72 -9.17 9.47
N VAL A 211 23.06 -7.92 9.77
CA VAL A 211 22.11 -6.80 9.72
C VAL A 211 22.37 -6.13 8.39
N SER A 212 21.35 -5.99 7.55
CA SER A 212 21.48 -5.21 6.31
C SER A 212 21.11 -3.76 6.62
N ASP A 213 21.60 -2.82 5.84
CA ASP A 213 21.18 -1.41 5.94
C ASP A 213 20.00 -1.12 5.00
N ASP A 214 19.82 -1.97 3.97
CA ASP A 214 18.76 -1.85 2.96
C ASP A 214 18.44 -3.21 2.33
N TYR A 215 17.33 -3.82 2.74
CA TYR A 215 16.86 -5.08 2.14
C TYR A 215 16.23 -4.90 0.76
N ASN A 216 15.94 -3.66 0.33
CA ASN A 216 15.39 -3.34 -0.99
C ASN A 216 16.48 -3.01 -2.03
N SER A 217 17.76 -3.18 -1.66
CA SER A 217 18.95 -3.04 -2.53
C SER A 217 19.15 -4.19 -3.55
N GLY A 218 18.20 -5.13 -3.63
CA GLY A 218 18.26 -6.33 -4.49
C GLY A 218 18.80 -7.58 -3.80
N PHE A 219 19.28 -7.46 -2.56
CA PHE A 219 19.68 -8.57 -1.70
C PHE A 219 18.88 -8.56 -0.40
N ILE A 220 17.90 -9.45 -0.31
CA ILE A 220 17.14 -9.66 0.92
C ILE A 220 17.94 -10.64 1.80
N LYS A 221 18.78 -10.09 2.67
CA LYS A 221 19.47 -10.84 3.73
C LYS A 221 19.52 -10.03 5.00
N GLY A 222 19.39 -10.71 6.13
CA GLY A 222 19.58 -10.13 7.45
C GLY A 222 18.34 -9.54 8.09
N GLU A 223 18.52 -9.04 9.31
CA GLU A 223 17.46 -8.41 10.11
C GLU A 223 17.51 -6.88 9.98
N LEU A 224 16.36 -6.21 10.07
CA LEU A 224 16.25 -4.77 9.81
C LEU A 224 15.01 -4.10 10.39
N SER A 225 15.11 -2.78 10.52
CA SER A 225 13.96 -1.88 10.59
C SER A 225 13.19 -1.92 9.27
N THR A 226 11.86 -2.04 9.37
CA THR A 226 11.00 -2.11 8.19
C THR A 226 10.97 -0.78 7.44
N GLN A 227 10.90 -0.87 6.11
CA GLN A 227 10.47 0.22 5.24
C GLN A 227 8.98 0.02 4.97
N ASN A 228 8.20 1.10 5.09
CA ASN A 228 6.76 1.06 5.03
C ASN A 228 6.25 2.11 4.03
N THR A 229 5.18 1.80 3.32
CA THR A 229 4.41 2.81 2.57
C THR A 229 3.66 3.70 3.57
N HIS A 230 3.57 5.00 3.30
CA HIS A 230 2.76 5.93 4.11
C HIS A 230 1.42 6.22 3.42
N SER A 231 0.30 6.06 4.13
CA SER A 231 -1.00 6.62 3.71
C SER A 231 -1.03 8.08 4.13
N ASN A 232 -1.24 8.99 3.17
CA ASN A 232 -1.33 10.43 3.46
C ASN A 232 -2.56 10.76 4.30
#